data_AF-A0A534L9G2-F1
#
_entry.id   AF-A0A534L9G2-F1
#
_cell.length_a   1.000
_cell.length_b   1.000
_cell.length_c   1.000
_cell.angle_alpha   90.00
_cell.angle_beta   90.00
_cell.angle_gamma   90.00
#
_symmetry.space_group_name_H-M   'P 1'
#
loop_
_entity.id
_entity.type
_entity.pdbx_description
1 polymer ?
#
loop_
_entity_poly.entity_id
_entity_poly.type
_entity_poly.pdbx_seq_one_letter_code
_entity_poly.pdbx_strand_id
1 'polypeptide(L)'
;MEGLSSCATNYRISSGRWKKVGTISRYFYDSWAILEYLNTGRLAGYFRSTRGVTTWLQAMEVFYALLRDGKTESEARDLVVALQPHLIDFSFDDVLGAMILRIQMARKRRNLSYVDAIGYYTARKRGLQFLTRDPDFRGLPGVVVP
;
A
#
# COMPACT_ATOMS: atom_id res chain seq x y z
N MET A 1 -39.84 -37.67 13.30
CA MET A 1 -38.46 -37.24 13.49
C MET A 1 -38.05 -36.47 12.25
N GLU A 2 -37.84 -35.17 12.43
CA GLU A 2 -36.85 -34.29 11.79
C GLU A 2 -36.35 -34.68 10.38
N GLY A 3 -36.40 -33.86 9.33
CA GLY A 3 -36.61 -32.42 9.24
C GLY A 3 -36.00 -31.91 7.93
N LEU A 4 -36.61 -30.88 7.36
CA LEU A 4 -36.05 -29.88 6.42
C LEU A 4 -35.69 -30.38 5.01
N SER A 5 -36.61 -30.37 4.04
CA SER A 5 -37.24 -29.21 3.37
C SER A 5 -36.25 -28.30 2.64
N SER A 6 -36.33 -28.38 1.31
CA SER A 6 -35.91 -27.40 0.30
C SER A 6 -35.85 -25.96 0.84
N CYS A 7 -34.71 -25.31 0.64
CA CYS A 7 -34.57 -23.88 0.90
C CYS A 7 -33.98 -23.19 -0.34
N ALA A 8 -34.79 -23.13 -1.40
CA ALA A 8 -34.76 -21.96 -2.27
C ALA A 8 -35.49 -20.83 -1.52
N THR A 9 -34.74 -19.93 -0.87
CA THR A 9 -35.33 -18.70 -0.33
C THR A 9 -34.50 -17.48 -0.71
N ASN A 10 -35.13 -16.70 -1.57
CA ASN A 10 -34.83 -15.33 -1.97
C ASN A 10 -34.28 -14.45 -0.83
N TYR A 11 -33.09 -13.89 -1.01
CA TYR A 11 -32.66 -12.73 -0.22
C TYR A 11 -33.22 -11.46 -0.84
N ARG A 12 -34.35 -11.00 -0.28
CA ARG A 12 -34.81 -9.60 -0.38
C ARG A 12 -33.75 -8.70 0.27
N ILE A 13 -33.12 -7.84 -0.52
CA ILE A 13 -32.31 -6.75 0.02
C ILE A 13 -33.27 -5.65 0.49
N SER A 14 -33.52 -5.62 1.80
CA SER A 14 -34.15 -4.48 2.46
C SER A 14 -33.20 -3.29 2.43
N SER A 15 -33.66 -2.16 1.89
CA SER A 15 -33.06 -0.84 2.02
C SER A 15 -33.07 -0.40 3.49
N GLY A 16 -32.05 -0.81 4.24
CA GLY A 16 -31.90 -0.52 5.66
C GLY A 16 -30.49 -0.03 5.98
N ARG A 17 -30.36 1.28 6.19
CA ARG A 17 -29.38 1.98 7.04
C ARG A 17 -28.06 1.23 7.27
N TRP A 18 -27.08 1.49 6.40
CA TRP A 18 -25.71 0.99 6.51
C TRP A 18 -25.12 1.27 7.89
N LYS A 19 -25.00 0.25 8.74
CA LYS A 19 -24.00 0.25 9.81
C LYS A 19 -22.64 0.12 9.15
N LYS A 20 -21.72 1.07 9.38
CA LYS A 20 -20.32 0.98 8.95
C LYS A 20 -19.71 -0.30 9.53
N VAL A 21 -19.58 -1.34 8.71
CA VAL A 21 -18.70 -2.48 9.01
C VAL A 21 -17.27 -1.94 8.94
N GLY A 22 -16.50 -2.15 10.01
CA GLY A 22 -15.16 -1.59 10.20
C GLY A 22 -14.16 -1.97 9.10
N THR A 23 -13.57 -0.91 8.51
CA THR A 23 -12.25 -0.78 7.86
C THR A 23 -11.72 -1.95 7.01
N ILE A 24 -11.89 -1.88 5.69
CA ILE A 24 -11.10 -2.70 4.76
C ILE A 24 -10.50 -1.82 3.64
N SER A 25 -9.35 -1.25 3.97
CA SER A 25 -8.24 -0.81 3.11
C SER A 25 -7.03 -0.69 4.04
N ARG A 26 -6.08 -1.64 4.01
CA ARG A 26 -5.14 -1.84 5.14
C ARG A 26 -3.90 -0.93 5.05
N TYR A 27 -2.96 -1.07 4.11
CA TYR A 27 -1.82 -0.14 3.95
C TYR A 27 -1.29 -0.11 2.51
N PHE A 28 -0.70 1.01 2.09
CA PHE A 28 0.24 1.07 0.97
C PHE A 28 1.65 1.08 1.57
N TYR A 29 2.51 0.14 1.17
CA TYR A 29 3.86 0.02 1.68
C TYR A 29 4.81 0.85 0.84
N ASP A 30 5.33 1.91 1.45
CA ASP A 30 6.50 2.64 0.95
C ASP A 30 7.76 1.76 1.00
N SER A 31 8.77 2.05 0.19
CA SER A 31 10.03 1.28 0.15
C SER A 31 10.73 1.30 1.51
N TRP A 32 10.68 2.42 2.24
CA TRP A 32 11.15 2.51 3.61
C TRP A 32 10.46 1.48 4.53
N ALA A 33 9.14 1.35 4.45
CA ALA A 33 8.40 0.46 5.34
C ALA A 33 8.75 -1.02 5.08
N ILE A 34 8.98 -1.36 3.82
CA ILE A 34 9.43 -2.71 3.41
C ILE A 34 10.84 -2.96 3.96
N LEU A 35 11.78 -2.04 3.72
CA LEU A 35 13.17 -2.18 4.18
C LEU A 35 13.27 -2.25 5.70
N GLU A 36 12.52 -1.42 6.43
CA GLU A 36 12.47 -1.45 7.89
C GLU A 36 12.00 -2.81 8.41
N TYR A 37 10.95 -3.37 7.81
CA TYR A 37 10.45 -4.70 8.15
C TYR A 37 11.47 -5.79 7.86
N LEU A 38 12.07 -5.79 6.67
CA LEU A 38 13.06 -6.79 6.27
C LEU A 38 14.32 -6.75 7.16
N ASN A 39 14.79 -5.55 7.50
CA ASN A 39 16.04 -5.38 8.24
C ASN A 39 15.90 -5.59 9.75
N THR A 40 14.73 -5.29 10.32
CA THR A 40 14.58 -5.23 11.78
C THR A 40 13.44 -6.07 12.33
N GLY A 41 12.54 -6.58 11.48
CA GLY A 41 11.29 -7.21 11.89
C GLY A 41 10.27 -6.25 12.51
N ARG A 42 10.61 -4.96 12.68
CA ARG A 42 9.64 -3.94 13.09
C ARG A 42 8.55 -3.81 12.04
N LEU A 43 7.40 -3.28 12.43
CA LEU A 43 6.22 -3.18 11.57
C LEU A 43 5.54 -4.51 11.21
N ALA A 44 5.95 -5.66 11.77
CA ALA A 44 5.28 -6.95 11.52
C ALA A 44 3.75 -6.92 11.68
N GLY A 45 3.22 -6.06 12.57
CA GLY A 45 1.78 -5.84 12.74
C GLY A 45 1.06 -5.33 11.48
N TYR A 46 1.77 -4.63 10.59
CA TYR A 46 1.33 -4.09 9.30
C TYR A 46 1.50 -5.07 8.13
N PHE A 47 2.45 -6.00 8.19
CA PHE A 47 2.84 -6.94 7.12
C PHE A 47 2.15 -8.32 7.20
N ARG A 48 0.96 -8.41 7.82
CA ARG A 48 0.18 -9.66 7.82
C ARG A 48 -0.42 -9.93 6.43
N SER A 49 -0.66 -11.20 6.09
CA SER A 49 -1.29 -11.58 4.81
C SER A 49 -2.57 -10.76 4.56
N THR A 50 -2.73 -10.29 3.31
CA THR A 50 -3.81 -9.42 2.83
C THR A 50 -3.90 -8.01 3.47
N ARG A 51 -2.83 -7.52 4.12
CA ARG A 51 -2.83 -6.20 4.80
C ARG A 51 -2.21 -5.04 4.05
N GLY A 52 -1.65 -5.23 2.88
CA GLY A 52 -1.19 -4.09 2.14
C GLY A 52 -0.69 -4.44 0.77
N VAL A 53 -0.42 -3.36 0.04
CA VAL A 53 -0.05 -3.38 -1.36
C VAL A 53 1.12 -2.43 -1.58
N THR A 54 1.83 -2.62 -2.67
CA THR A 54 2.90 -1.72 -3.14
C THR A 54 2.96 -1.76 -4.66
N THR A 55 3.88 -1.05 -5.29
CA THR A 55 4.07 -1.11 -6.75
C THR A 55 5.45 -1.62 -7.12
N TRP A 56 5.63 -1.90 -8.41
CA TRP A 56 6.95 -2.23 -8.95
C TRP A 56 8.00 -1.14 -8.68
N LEU A 57 7.61 0.13 -8.57
CA LEU A 57 8.56 1.22 -8.31
C LEU A 57 9.14 1.15 -6.90
N GLN A 58 8.32 0.88 -5.88
CA GLN A 58 8.82 0.62 -4.53
C GLN A 58 9.64 -0.67 -4.47
N ALA A 59 9.24 -1.72 -5.20
CA ALA A 59 10.02 -2.96 -5.27
C ALA A 59 11.40 -2.74 -5.92
N MET A 60 11.51 -1.85 -6.91
CA MET A 60 12.78 -1.44 -7.51
C MET A 60 13.68 -0.73 -6.49
N GLU A 61 13.14 0.19 -5.68
CA GLU A 61 13.90 0.86 -4.61
C GLU A 61 14.39 -0.14 -3.56
N VAL A 62 13.54 -1.10 -3.18
CA VAL A 62 13.90 -2.18 -2.25
C VAL A 62 15.02 -3.03 -2.83
N PHE A 63 14.89 -3.50 -4.07
CA PHE A 63 15.91 -4.32 -4.73
C PHE A 63 17.26 -3.58 -4.80
N TYR A 64 17.24 -2.33 -5.25
CA TYR A 64 18.44 -1.50 -5.33
C TYR A 64 19.09 -1.30 -3.95
N ALA A 65 18.29 -0.99 -2.92
CA ALA A 65 18.80 -0.82 -1.57
C ALA A 65 19.42 -2.10 -1.01
N LEU A 66 18.80 -3.27 -1.22
CA LEU A 66 19.34 -4.56 -0.78
C LEU A 66 20.72 -4.83 -1.41
N LEU A 67 20.87 -4.63 -2.72
CA LEU A 67 22.16 -4.82 -3.39
C LEU A 67 23.22 -3.82 -2.91
N ARG A 68 22.83 -2.54 -2.79
CA ARG A 68 23.72 -1.48 -2.30
C ARG A 68 24.21 -1.78 -0.88
N ASP A 69 23.35 -2.37 -0.05
CA ASP A 69 23.64 -2.70 1.34
C ASP A 69 24.34 -4.09 1.48
N GLY A 70 24.75 -4.71 0.36
CA GLY A 70 25.64 -5.87 0.32
C GLY A 70 24.95 -7.23 0.19
N LYS A 71 23.64 -7.28 -0.07
CA LYS A 71 22.96 -8.55 -0.40
C LYS A 71 23.37 -9.04 -1.78
N THR A 72 23.44 -10.37 -1.92
CA THR A 72 23.63 -11.00 -3.22
C THR A 72 22.39 -10.79 -4.11
N GLU A 73 22.57 -10.89 -5.42
CA GLU A 73 21.46 -10.83 -6.37
C GLU A 73 20.38 -11.88 -6.08
N SER A 74 20.79 -13.10 -5.71
CA SER A 74 19.85 -14.18 -5.37
C SER A 74 19.02 -13.82 -4.14
N GLU A 75 19.63 -13.35 -3.06
CA GLU A 75 18.91 -12.95 -1.85
C GLU A 75 17.95 -11.79 -2.13
N ALA A 76 18.42 -10.77 -2.87
CA ALA A 76 17.59 -9.62 -3.22
C ALA A 76 16.40 -10.03 -4.10
N ARG A 77 16.63 -10.96 -5.03
CA ARG A 77 15.59 -11.52 -5.90
C ARG A 77 14.53 -12.27 -5.08
N ASP A 78 14.94 -13.15 -4.17
CA ASP A 78 14.01 -13.94 -3.34
C ASP A 78 13.11 -13.02 -2.50
N LEU A 79 13.68 -11.95 -1.95
CA LEU A 79 12.93 -10.94 -1.18
C LEU A 79 11.93 -10.17 -2.06
N VAL A 80 12.29 -9.80 -3.29
CA VAL A 80 11.36 -9.13 -4.22
C VAL A 80 10.29 -10.08 -4.74
N VAL A 81 10.61 -11.36 -4.96
CA VAL A 81 9.62 -12.39 -5.32
C VAL A 81 8.55 -12.49 -4.24
N ALA A 82 8.93 -12.42 -2.96
CA ALA A 82 7.98 -12.41 -1.85
C ALA A 82 7.03 -11.18 -1.84
N LEU A 83 7.38 -10.08 -2.51
CA LEU A 83 6.51 -8.91 -2.66
C LEU A 83 5.46 -9.07 -3.76
N GLN A 84 5.62 -10.00 -4.70
CA GLN A 84 4.72 -10.14 -5.86
C GLN A 84 3.23 -10.22 -5.52
N PRO A 85 2.78 -10.96 -4.49
CA PRO A 85 1.37 -11.01 -4.10
C PRO A 85 0.80 -9.68 -3.61
N HIS A 86 1.65 -8.69 -3.32
CA HIS A 86 1.29 -7.35 -2.85
C HIS A 86 1.32 -6.30 -3.96
N LEU A 87 1.77 -6.64 -5.15
CA LEU A 87 1.94 -5.67 -6.22
C LEU A 87 0.59 -5.26 -6.83
N ILE A 88 0.44 -3.95 -7.02
CA ILE A 88 -0.64 -3.34 -7.78
C ILE A 88 -0.07 -2.45 -8.89
N ASP A 89 -0.79 -2.40 -10.01
CA ASP A 89 -0.45 -1.51 -11.11
C ASP A 89 -1.08 -0.13 -10.95
N PHE A 90 -0.57 0.84 -11.73
CA PHE A 90 -1.10 2.19 -11.86
C PHE A 90 -1.28 2.53 -13.34
N SER A 91 -2.26 3.38 -13.66
CA SER A 91 -2.58 3.76 -15.03
C SER A 91 -1.78 4.99 -15.49
N PHE A 92 -1.89 5.30 -16.79
CA PHE A 92 -1.39 6.57 -17.33
C PHE A 92 -1.97 7.79 -16.61
N ASP A 93 -3.28 7.77 -16.28
CA ASP A 93 -3.92 8.85 -15.52
C ASP A 93 -3.34 8.99 -14.10
N ASP A 94 -2.94 7.86 -13.49
CA ASP A 94 -2.27 7.89 -12.19
C ASP A 94 -0.92 8.60 -12.28
N VAL A 95 -0.17 8.38 -13.37
CA VAL A 95 1.09 9.09 -13.63
C VAL A 95 0.86 10.59 -13.76
N LEU A 96 -0.09 11.03 -14.58
CA LEU A 96 -0.40 12.46 -14.74
C LEU A 96 -0.85 13.08 -13.41
N GLY A 97 -1.75 12.39 -12.69
CA GLY A 97 -2.24 12.82 -11.39
C GLY A 97 -1.13 12.94 -10.34
N ALA A 98 -0.21 11.99 -10.31
CA ALA A 98 0.97 12.02 -9.43
C ALA A 98 1.90 13.19 -9.74
N MET A 99 2.11 13.53 -11.01
CA MET A 99 2.97 14.66 -11.37
C MET A 99 2.35 16.01 -10.99
N ILE A 100 1.02 16.16 -11.16
CA ILE A 100 0.29 17.33 -10.66
C ILE A 100 0.41 17.43 -9.14
N LEU A 101 0.20 16.32 -8.42
CA LEU A 101 0.38 16.26 -6.97
C LEU A 101 1.80 16.66 -6.56
N ARG A 102 2.83 16.18 -7.26
CA ARG A 102 4.23 16.50 -6.98
C ARG A 102 4.50 18.01 -7.08
N ILE A 103 4.00 18.67 -8.12
CA ILE A 103 4.12 20.13 -8.27
C ILE A 103 3.42 20.86 -7.11
N GLN A 104 2.23 20.39 -6.70
CA GLN A 104 1.52 20.96 -5.55
C GLN A 104 2.28 20.79 -4.24
N MET A 105 2.96 19.66 -4.05
CA MET A 105 3.78 19.39 -2.86
C MET A 105 5.05 20.26 -2.86
N ALA A 106 5.70 20.44 -4.01
CA ALA A 106 6.85 21.33 -4.14
C ALA A 106 6.51 22.77 -3.74
N ARG A 107 5.33 23.28 -4.13
CA ARG A 107 4.82 24.60 -3.69
C ARG A 107 4.63 24.71 -2.18
N LYS A 108 4.43 23.58 -1.49
CA LYS A 108 4.35 23.46 -0.03
C LYS A 108 5.71 23.15 0.62
N ARG A 109 6.81 23.29 -0.14
CA ARG A 109 8.18 22.99 0.29
C ARG A 109 8.39 21.53 0.73
N ARG A 110 7.67 20.60 0.13
CA ARG A 110 7.86 19.15 0.28
C ARG A 110 8.46 18.60 -1.01
N ASN A 111 9.55 17.84 -0.92
CA ASN A 111 10.32 17.41 -2.08
C ASN A 111 10.15 15.91 -2.32
N LEU A 112 9.02 15.53 -2.89
CA LEU A 112 8.75 14.13 -3.22
C LEU A 112 9.55 13.69 -4.47
N SER A 113 10.09 12.47 -4.42
CA SER A 113 10.57 11.79 -5.63
C SER A 113 9.41 11.45 -6.58
N TYR A 114 9.72 10.93 -7.77
CA TYR A 114 8.67 10.41 -8.67
C TYR A 114 7.97 9.19 -8.07
N VAL A 115 8.72 8.31 -7.41
CA VAL A 115 8.23 7.07 -6.78
C VAL A 115 7.33 7.38 -5.59
N ASP A 116 7.72 8.37 -4.78
CA ASP A 116 6.93 8.92 -3.68
C ASP A 116 5.60 9.51 -4.16
N ALA A 117 5.66 10.33 -5.21
CA ALA A 117 4.49 10.98 -5.76
C ALA A 117 3.45 9.98 -6.28
N ILE A 118 3.87 9.00 -7.08
CA ILE A 118 2.98 7.98 -7.64
C ILE A 118 2.49 6.99 -6.58
N GLY A 119 3.35 6.59 -5.64
CA GLY A 119 2.98 5.72 -4.53
C GLY A 119 1.90 6.36 -3.65
N TYR A 120 2.13 7.60 -3.22
CA TYR A 120 1.16 8.33 -2.40
C TYR A 120 -0.11 8.67 -3.16
N TYR A 121 -0.02 9.10 -4.43
CA TYR A 121 -1.20 9.34 -5.25
C TYR A 121 -2.06 8.08 -5.40
N THR A 122 -1.43 6.94 -5.70
CA THR A 122 -2.11 5.64 -5.84
C THR A 122 -2.76 5.21 -4.53
N ALA A 123 -2.08 5.38 -3.40
CA ALA A 123 -2.62 5.11 -2.08
C ALA A 123 -3.88 5.95 -1.80
N ARG A 124 -3.82 7.26 -2.07
CA ARG A 124 -4.94 8.18 -1.90
C ARG A 124 -6.13 7.82 -2.77
N LYS A 125 -5.90 7.57 -4.06
CA LYS A 125 -6.95 7.21 -5.03
C LYS A 125 -7.68 5.93 -4.62
N ARG A 126 -6.96 4.96 -4.05
CA ARG A 126 -7.50 3.66 -3.61
C ARG A 126 -7.99 3.64 -2.16
N GLY A 127 -7.94 4.77 -1.44
CA GLY A 127 -8.36 4.84 -0.04
C GLY A 127 -7.48 4.03 0.91
N LEU A 128 -6.20 3.86 0.60
CA LEU A 128 -5.21 3.13 1.40
C LEU A 128 -4.49 4.06 2.38
N GLN A 129 -4.00 3.51 3.49
CA GLN A 129 -3.13 4.23 4.43
C GLN A 129 -1.67 4.15 3.96
N PHE A 130 -1.06 5.27 3.60
CA PHE A 130 0.32 5.33 3.13
C PHE A 130 1.28 5.21 4.32
N LEU A 131 1.99 4.07 4.42
CA LEU A 131 2.85 3.72 5.53
C LEU A 131 4.29 4.16 5.25
N THR A 132 4.74 5.22 5.93
CA THR A 132 6.09 5.78 5.73
C THR A 132 6.61 6.45 7.01
N ARG A 133 7.92 6.75 7.06
CA ARG A 133 8.54 7.65 8.04
C ARG A 133 9.14 8.91 7.43
N ASP A 134 8.98 9.12 6.13
CA ASP A 134 9.49 10.32 5.47
C ASP A 134 8.77 11.58 6.02
N PRO A 135 9.53 12.55 6.58
CA PRO A 135 9.00 13.81 7.08
C PRO A 135 8.17 14.60 6.06
N ASP A 136 8.46 14.49 4.76
CA ASP A 136 7.75 15.20 3.70
C ASP A 136 6.29 14.73 3.56
N PHE A 137 5.93 13.60 4.16
CA PHE A 137 4.56 13.10 4.23
C PHE A 137 3.82 13.44 5.53
N ARG A 138 4.51 14.01 6.52
CA ARG A 138 3.93 14.29 7.85
C ARG A 138 2.70 15.19 7.74
N GLY A 139 1.62 14.79 8.41
CA GLY A 139 0.35 15.51 8.44
C GLY A 139 -0.45 15.46 7.14
N LEU A 140 -0.04 14.70 6.12
CA LEU A 140 -0.85 14.53 4.93
C LEU A 140 -2.01 13.55 5.17
N PRO A 141 -3.16 13.78 4.50
CA PRO A 141 -4.31 12.91 4.64
C PRO A 141 -4.03 11.44 4.31
N GLY A 142 -4.36 10.52 5.21
CA GLY A 142 -4.19 9.08 4.97
C GLY A 142 -2.74 8.58 5.08
N VAL A 143 -1.82 9.38 5.61
CA VAL A 143 -0.47 8.93 5.97
C VAL A 143 -0.48 8.33 7.37
N VAL A 144 0.22 7.21 7.54
CA VAL A 144 0.49 6.57 8.83
C VAL A 144 1.99 6.57 9.07
N VAL A 145 2.38 7.19 10.19
CA VAL A 145 3.76 7.21 10.69
C VAL A 145 3.80 6.33 11.95
N PRO A 146 4.40 5.13 11.89
CA PRO A 146 4.52 4.22 13.02
C PRO A 146 5.48 4.68 14.11
#